data_AF-A0A9E2YL83-F1
#
_entry.id   AF-A0A9E2YL83-F1
#
_cell.length_a   1.000
_cell.length_b   1.000
_cell.length_c   1.000
_cell.angle_alpha   90.00
_cell.angle_beta   90.00
_cell.angle_gamma   90.00
#
_symmetry.space_group_name_H-M   'P 1'
#
loop_
_entity.id
_entity.type
_entity.pdbx_description
1 polymer ?
#
loop_
_entity_poly.entity_id
_entity_poly.type
_entity_poly.pdbx_seq_one_letter_code
_entity_poly.pdbx_strand_id
1 'polypeptide(L)'
;MSTFIGQLIGFAAIVLLVWRYVVPPVRRMMTARQEAVRQQLKDSAAAADRLKDANHAHSKAVEEAESEAKRLVEEAQSDAERITEQMRAQAVVEADRLKSQGGRQAELLRTQLVRQLRLELGHESVRQAGELVRAYVNDPEQQSATVDRFLDELDDMAPASAEVDYPLLAKMRSASRQALGNLTDRFNTIAKDLDGQALEKLSAELVSVAGMLHREIVVTRYLTVPAEDAAPRIQLIERLVSGKVGDATLDVLRAAVSERWSANSDLIDAIEHVSRQALLEVAEREDRVDEVEDQLFRFSRILDAQPRLALLLGDYGLPAEGRIGLLRNVLKSASGRSNRITNALLAQTVELLRGEPAEEALKFLAEVAVARRGEVVAQVRAAAELSDAQRTRLTEVLARIYGHPVTVHLQIDTELLGGLQIAVADEVIDGTLASRLDAAKAQLPD
;
A
#
# COMPACT_ATOMS: atom_id res chain seq x y z
N MET A 1 -56.22 -150.19 -61.87
CA MET A 1 -55.82 -149.06 -62.75
C MET A 1 -56.76 -147.85 -62.70
N SER A 2 -57.99 -147.93 -62.17
CA SER A 2 -58.94 -146.80 -62.15
C SER A 2 -58.67 -145.73 -61.07
N THR A 3 -58.02 -146.07 -59.95
CA THR A 3 -57.74 -145.12 -58.85
C THR A 3 -56.58 -144.16 -59.14
N PHE A 4 -55.66 -144.52 -60.05
CA PHE A 4 -54.48 -143.71 -60.39
C PHE A 4 -54.80 -142.49 -61.28
N ILE A 5 -55.75 -142.64 -62.22
CA ILE A 5 -56.17 -141.55 -63.13
C ILE A 5 -56.95 -140.45 -62.39
N GLY A 6 -57.81 -140.83 -61.44
CA GLY A 6 -58.56 -139.87 -60.60
C GLY A 6 -57.66 -139.04 -59.68
N GLN A 7 -56.61 -139.65 -59.12
CA GLN A 7 -55.59 -138.91 -58.35
C GLN A 7 -54.83 -137.90 -59.20
N LEU A 8 -54.56 -138.22 -60.47
CA LEU A 8 -53.80 -137.34 -61.37
C LEU A 8 -54.61 -136.10 -61.79
N ILE A 9 -55.91 -136.25 -62.03
CA ILE A 9 -56.82 -135.12 -62.31
C ILE A 9 -57.03 -134.25 -61.07
N GLY A 10 -57.24 -134.85 -59.90
CA GLY A 10 -57.33 -134.11 -58.63
C GLY A 10 -56.04 -133.35 -58.30
N PHE A 11 -54.88 -133.97 -58.56
CA PHE A 11 -53.58 -133.32 -58.42
C PHE A 11 -53.40 -132.16 -59.40
N ALA A 12 -53.79 -132.32 -60.67
CA ALA A 12 -53.71 -131.24 -61.67
C ALA A 12 -54.60 -130.03 -61.31
N ALA A 13 -55.81 -130.25 -60.79
CA ALA A 13 -56.70 -129.19 -60.35
C ALA A 13 -56.13 -128.41 -59.15
N ILE A 14 -55.53 -129.11 -58.17
CA ILE A 14 -54.86 -128.49 -57.03
C ILE A 14 -53.64 -127.68 -57.49
N VAL A 15 -52.82 -128.22 -58.40
CA VAL A 15 -51.66 -127.51 -58.95
C VAL A 15 -52.09 -126.23 -59.66
N LEU A 16 -53.19 -126.25 -60.43
CA LEU A 16 -53.68 -125.07 -61.15
C LEU A 16 -54.20 -123.99 -60.19
N LEU A 17 -54.89 -124.37 -59.11
CA LEU A 17 -55.39 -123.44 -58.09
C LEU A 17 -54.22 -122.81 -57.30
N VAL A 18 -53.23 -123.61 -56.90
CA VAL A 18 -52.03 -123.12 -56.21
C VAL A 18 -51.22 -122.19 -57.13
N TRP A 19 -51.03 -122.57 -58.40
CA TRP A 19 -50.28 -121.76 -59.37
C TRP A 19 -50.97 -120.42 -59.69
N ARG A 20 -52.31 -120.41 -59.83
CA ARG A 20 -53.05 -119.20 -60.23
C ARG A 20 -53.33 -118.24 -59.07
N TYR A 21 -53.61 -118.74 -57.86
CA TYR A 21 -54.06 -117.90 -56.74
C TYR A 21 -53.04 -117.77 -55.59
N VAL A 22 -52.20 -118.78 -55.34
CA VAL A 22 -51.26 -118.76 -54.19
C VAL A 22 -49.86 -118.29 -54.59
N VAL A 23 -49.35 -118.70 -55.74
CA VAL A 23 -47.99 -118.33 -56.20
C VAL A 23 -47.82 -116.81 -56.45
N PRO A 24 -48.77 -116.08 -57.07
CA PRO A 24 -48.59 -114.65 -57.34
C PRO A 24 -48.42 -113.77 -56.08
N PRO A 25 -49.25 -113.86 -55.01
CA PRO A 25 -49.06 -113.07 -53.80
C PRO A 25 -47.79 -113.46 -53.04
N VAL A 26 -47.45 -114.75 -52.99
CA VAL A 26 -46.21 -115.22 -52.34
C VAL A 26 -44.96 -114.70 -53.07
N ARG A 27 -44.93 -114.75 -54.41
CA ARG A 27 -43.82 -114.17 -55.19
C ARG A 27 -43.71 -112.67 -54.99
N ARG A 28 -44.83 -111.92 -54.98
CA ARG A 28 -44.83 -110.47 -54.71
C ARG A 28 -44.30 -110.13 -53.32
N MET A 29 -44.68 -110.89 -52.29
CA MET A 29 -44.14 -110.69 -50.94
C MET A 29 -42.65 -111.04 -50.87
N MET A 30 -42.19 -112.05 -51.60
CA MET A 30 -40.77 -112.41 -51.66
C MET A 30 -39.94 -111.34 -52.40
N THR A 31 -40.42 -110.82 -53.54
CA THR A 31 -39.73 -109.75 -54.27
C THR A 31 -39.78 -108.44 -53.50
N ALA A 32 -40.90 -108.10 -52.85
CA ALA A 32 -40.99 -106.92 -51.99
C ALA A 32 -40.02 -107.02 -50.78
N ARG A 33 -39.87 -108.21 -50.17
CA ARG A 33 -38.85 -108.44 -49.14
C ARG A 33 -37.43 -108.35 -49.70
N GLN A 34 -37.16 -108.91 -50.87
CA GLN A 34 -35.84 -108.80 -51.52
C GLN A 34 -35.50 -107.35 -51.89
N GLU A 35 -36.47 -106.56 -52.36
CA GLU A 35 -36.30 -105.16 -52.74
C GLU A 35 -36.15 -104.27 -51.49
N ALA A 36 -36.92 -104.51 -50.44
CA ALA A 36 -36.75 -103.84 -49.15
C ALA A 36 -35.39 -104.13 -48.53
N VAL A 37 -34.89 -105.38 -48.61
CA VAL A 37 -33.53 -105.72 -48.15
C VAL A 37 -32.47 -105.05 -49.03
N ARG A 38 -32.63 -105.01 -50.36
CA ARG A 38 -31.72 -104.27 -51.25
C ARG A 38 -31.72 -102.76 -50.98
N GLN A 39 -32.88 -102.17 -50.72
CA GLN A 39 -33.02 -100.75 -50.41
C GLN A 39 -32.41 -100.44 -49.04
N GLN A 40 -32.67 -101.26 -48.01
CA GLN A 40 -32.02 -101.15 -46.71
C GLN A 40 -30.49 -101.29 -46.80
N LEU A 41 -29.98 -102.21 -47.63
CA LEU A 41 -28.54 -102.34 -47.86
C LEU A 41 -27.96 -101.11 -48.59
N LYS A 42 -28.67 -100.54 -49.56
CA LYS A 42 -28.26 -99.30 -50.25
C LYS A 42 -28.31 -98.07 -49.33
N ASP A 43 -29.37 -97.91 -48.56
CA ASP A 43 -29.52 -96.79 -47.62
C ASP A 43 -28.52 -96.92 -46.47
N SER A 44 -28.24 -98.14 -46.00
CA SER A 44 -27.18 -98.40 -45.02
C SER A 44 -25.78 -98.13 -45.58
N ALA A 45 -25.52 -98.47 -46.85
CA ALA A 45 -24.26 -98.13 -47.51
C ALA A 45 -24.12 -96.61 -47.70
N ALA A 46 -25.17 -95.92 -48.16
CA ALA A 46 -25.17 -94.47 -48.32
C ALA A 46 -25.08 -93.71 -46.98
N ALA A 47 -25.68 -94.24 -45.91
CA ALA A 47 -25.53 -93.70 -44.56
C ALA A 47 -24.11 -93.92 -44.02
N ALA A 48 -23.49 -95.07 -44.30
CA ALA A 48 -22.09 -95.34 -43.95
C ALA A 48 -21.13 -94.40 -44.70
N ASP A 49 -21.36 -94.16 -46.00
CA ASP A 49 -20.58 -93.20 -46.79
C ASP A 49 -20.75 -91.77 -46.28
N ARG A 50 -21.99 -91.31 -46.01
CA ARG A 50 -22.23 -89.98 -45.41
C ARG A 50 -21.60 -89.83 -44.03
N LEU A 51 -21.60 -90.88 -43.21
CA LEU A 51 -20.92 -90.86 -41.91
C LEU A 51 -19.41 -90.76 -42.08
N LYS A 52 -18.84 -91.45 -43.07
CA LYS A 52 -17.43 -91.36 -43.41
C LYS A 52 -17.05 -89.96 -43.90
N ASP A 53 -17.85 -89.37 -44.78
CA ASP A 53 -17.65 -88.01 -45.29
C ASP A 53 -17.82 -86.96 -44.19
N ALA A 54 -18.83 -87.11 -43.31
CA ALA A 54 -19.04 -86.22 -42.17
C ALA A 54 -17.91 -86.34 -41.13
N ASN A 55 -17.43 -87.56 -40.84
CA ASN A 55 -16.27 -87.76 -39.98
C ASN A 55 -15.01 -87.17 -40.59
N HIS A 56 -14.81 -87.32 -41.90
CA HIS A 56 -13.69 -86.72 -42.61
C HIS A 56 -13.77 -85.19 -42.57
N ALA A 57 -14.93 -84.60 -42.89
CA ALA A 57 -15.15 -83.16 -42.81
C ALA A 57 -15.00 -82.61 -41.38
N HIS A 58 -15.49 -83.33 -40.37
CA HIS A 58 -15.30 -82.98 -38.97
C HIS A 58 -13.83 -83.04 -38.58
N SER A 59 -13.11 -84.12 -38.92
CA SER A 59 -11.68 -84.24 -38.64
C SER A 59 -10.86 -83.12 -39.31
N LYS A 60 -11.20 -82.77 -40.55
CA LYS A 60 -10.59 -81.67 -41.28
C LYS A 60 -10.89 -80.31 -40.64
N ALA A 61 -12.13 -80.07 -40.23
CA ALA A 61 -12.51 -78.83 -39.54
C ALA A 61 -11.84 -78.72 -38.16
N VAL A 62 -11.67 -79.83 -37.43
CA VAL A 62 -10.91 -79.86 -36.17
C VAL A 62 -9.43 -79.56 -36.43
N GLU A 63 -8.82 -80.15 -37.47
CA GLU A 63 -7.43 -79.88 -37.84
C GLU A 63 -7.22 -78.42 -38.28
N GLU A 64 -8.12 -77.87 -39.08
CA GLU A 64 -8.13 -76.46 -39.49
C GLU A 64 -8.29 -75.54 -38.26
N ALA A 65 -9.24 -75.83 -37.35
CA ALA A 65 -9.45 -75.06 -36.13
C ALA A 65 -8.26 -75.15 -35.16
N GLU A 66 -7.62 -76.31 -35.04
CA GLU A 66 -6.39 -76.47 -34.26
C GLU A 66 -5.24 -75.66 -34.88
N SER A 67 -5.14 -75.62 -36.21
CA SER A 67 -4.13 -74.82 -36.91
C SER A 67 -4.37 -73.31 -36.76
N GLU A 68 -5.63 -72.87 -36.80
CA GLU A 68 -6.03 -71.48 -36.61
C GLU A 68 -5.84 -71.05 -35.15
N ALA A 69 -6.20 -71.90 -34.19
CA ALA A 69 -5.94 -71.65 -32.77
C ALA A 69 -4.44 -71.53 -32.48
N LYS A 70 -3.60 -72.37 -33.08
CA LYS A 70 -2.13 -72.23 -32.98
C LYS A 70 -1.64 -70.89 -33.53
N ARG A 71 -2.10 -70.50 -34.73
CA ARG A 71 -1.76 -69.19 -35.32
C ARG A 71 -2.21 -68.03 -34.45
N LEU A 72 -3.43 -68.09 -33.91
CA LEU A 72 -3.95 -67.06 -33.01
C LEU A 72 -3.15 -66.95 -31.72
N VAL A 73 -2.70 -68.08 -31.16
CA VAL A 73 -1.82 -68.09 -29.97
C VAL A 73 -0.45 -67.51 -30.31
N GLU A 74 0.13 -67.84 -31.46
CA GLU A 74 1.39 -67.26 -31.93
C GLU A 74 1.28 -65.75 -32.17
N GLU A 75 0.21 -65.29 -32.81
CA GLU A 75 -0.08 -63.86 -33.02
C GLU A 75 -0.29 -63.14 -31.68
N ALA A 76 -1.06 -63.72 -30.75
CA ALA A 76 -1.27 -63.15 -29.42
C ALA A 76 0.03 -63.11 -28.59
N GLN A 77 0.93 -64.09 -28.74
CA GLN A 77 2.25 -64.07 -28.11
C GLN A 77 3.13 -62.96 -28.69
N SER A 78 3.20 -62.84 -30.01
CA SER A 78 3.92 -61.76 -30.70
C SER A 78 3.37 -60.38 -30.33
N ASP A 79 2.05 -60.23 -30.22
CA ASP A 79 1.42 -58.99 -29.81
C ASP A 79 1.67 -58.67 -28.34
N ALA A 80 1.65 -59.67 -27.46
CA ALA A 80 2.01 -59.49 -26.06
C ALA A 80 3.47 -59.03 -25.90
N GLU A 81 4.39 -59.60 -26.67
CA GLU A 81 5.80 -59.17 -26.72
C GLU A 81 5.91 -57.72 -27.19
N ARG A 82 5.27 -57.37 -28.31
CA ARG A 82 5.25 -56.01 -28.86
C ARG A 82 4.65 -55.00 -27.89
N ILE A 83 3.55 -55.33 -27.22
CA ILE A 83 2.94 -54.47 -26.18
C ILE A 83 3.91 -54.29 -25.02
N THR A 84 4.59 -55.37 -24.59
CA THR A 84 5.57 -55.31 -23.50
C THR A 84 6.76 -54.42 -23.88
N GLU A 85 7.26 -54.52 -25.12
CA GLU A 85 8.33 -53.66 -25.64
C GLU A 85 7.89 -52.18 -25.72
N GLN A 86 6.69 -51.91 -26.22
CA GLN A 86 6.13 -50.57 -26.28
C GLN A 86 5.95 -49.96 -24.88
N MET A 87 5.40 -50.73 -23.92
CA MET A 87 5.26 -50.33 -22.52
C MET A 87 6.63 -50.05 -21.89
N ARG A 88 7.64 -50.88 -22.16
CA ARG A 88 9.02 -50.66 -21.69
C ARG A 88 9.61 -49.37 -22.29
N ALA A 89 9.44 -49.14 -23.59
CA ALA A 89 9.91 -47.93 -24.25
C ALA A 89 9.22 -46.68 -23.68
N GLN A 90 7.90 -46.71 -23.48
CA GLN A 90 7.16 -45.63 -22.84
C GLN A 90 7.62 -45.37 -21.40
N ALA A 91 7.82 -46.44 -20.61
CA ALA A 91 8.31 -46.31 -19.24
C ALA A 91 9.70 -45.64 -19.16
N VAL A 92 10.60 -45.92 -20.12
CA VAL A 92 11.91 -45.24 -20.20
C VAL A 92 11.73 -43.76 -20.51
N VAL A 93 10.88 -43.41 -21.49
CA VAL A 93 10.60 -42.00 -21.83
C VAL A 93 9.97 -41.25 -20.66
N GLU A 94 9.03 -41.86 -19.94
CA GLU A 94 8.43 -41.27 -18.74
C GLU A 94 9.42 -41.12 -17.60
N ALA A 95 10.29 -42.12 -17.37
CA ALA A 95 11.36 -42.04 -16.38
C ALA A 95 12.35 -40.90 -16.68
N ASP A 96 12.76 -40.76 -17.94
CA ASP A 96 13.63 -39.66 -18.37
C ASP A 96 12.95 -38.29 -18.25
N ARG A 97 11.65 -38.21 -18.59
CA ARG A 97 10.85 -37.00 -18.40
C ARG A 97 10.80 -36.62 -16.93
N LEU A 98 10.48 -37.56 -16.04
CA LEU A 98 10.42 -37.34 -14.59
C LEU A 98 11.79 -36.92 -14.04
N LYS A 99 12.86 -37.56 -14.49
CA LYS A 99 14.24 -37.20 -14.12
C LYS A 99 14.59 -35.78 -14.55
N SER A 100 14.26 -35.40 -15.79
CA SER A 100 14.49 -34.04 -16.30
C SER A 100 13.68 -32.97 -15.56
N GLN A 101 12.45 -33.31 -15.16
CA GLN A 101 11.59 -32.42 -14.38
C GLN A 101 12.09 -32.29 -12.95
N GLY A 102 12.48 -33.41 -12.32
CA GLY A 102 13.10 -33.42 -10.99
C GLY A 102 14.41 -32.64 -10.96
N GLY A 103 15.26 -32.76 -11.99
CA GLY A 103 16.48 -31.95 -12.11
C GLY A 103 16.20 -30.45 -12.20
N ARG A 104 15.20 -30.04 -13.00
CA ARG A 104 14.76 -28.64 -13.07
C ARG A 104 14.19 -28.15 -11.74
N GLN A 105 13.40 -28.96 -11.05
CA GLN A 105 12.85 -28.61 -9.74
C GLN A 105 13.93 -28.50 -8.67
N ALA A 106 14.94 -29.38 -8.69
CA ALA A 106 16.08 -29.30 -7.80
C ALA A 106 16.90 -28.02 -8.02
N GLU A 107 17.11 -27.59 -9.26
CA GLU A 107 17.83 -26.34 -9.55
C GLU A 107 17.04 -25.10 -9.12
N LEU A 108 15.71 -25.12 -9.29
CA LEU A 108 14.82 -24.07 -8.78
C LEU A 108 14.89 -23.98 -7.26
N LEU A 109 14.78 -25.11 -6.56
CA LEU A 109 14.92 -25.17 -5.09
C LEU A 109 16.30 -24.70 -4.64
N ARG A 110 17.37 -25.09 -5.35
CA ARG A 110 18.73 -24.63 -5.08
C ARG A 110 18.86 -23.12 -5.23
N THR A 111 18.29 -22.55 -6.29
CA THR A 111 18.31 -21.10 -6.54
C THR A 111 17.50 -20.35 -5.48
N GLN A 112 16.33 -20.86 -5.09
CA GLN A 112 15.52 -20.30 -4.01
C GLN A 112 16.25 -20.36 -2.67
N LEU A 113 16.89 -21.49 -2.34
CA LEU A 113 17.65 -21.66 -1.11
C LEU A 113 18.84 -20.69 -1.07
N VAL A 114 19.61 -20.55 -2.15
CA VAL A 114 20.73 -19.61 -2.22
C VAL A 114 20.25 -18.17 -2.04
N ARG A 115 19.09 -17.82 -2.62
CA ARG A 115 18.47 -16.50 -2.45
C ARG A 115 18.06 -16.26 -0.99
N GLN A 116 17.34 -17.19 -0.39
CA GLN A 116 16.95 -17.11 1.02
C GLN A 116 18.17 -16.99 1.94
N LEU A 117 19.21 -17.79 1.72
CA LEU A 117 20.44 -17.72 2.51
C LEU A 117 21.16 -16.37 2.34
N ARG A 118 21.13 -15.77 1.14
CA ARG A 118 21.69 -14.42 0.91
C ARG A 118 20.91 -13.35 1.67
N LEU A 119 19.59 -13.44 1.68
CA LEU A 119 18.73 -12.54 2.46
C LEU A 119 18.99 -12.68 3.97
N GLU A 120 18.97 -13.91 4.49
CA GLU A 120 19.21 -14.17 5.92
C GLU A 120 20.61 -13.70 6.35
N LEU A 121 21.64 -14.04 5.57
CA LEU A 121 23.01 -13.57 5.82
C LEU A 121 23.12 -12.05 5.71
N GLY A 122 22.43 -11.44 4.75
CA GLY A 122 22.38 -10.00 4.56
C GLY A 122 21.77 -9.28 5.76
N HIS A 123 20.60 -9.73 6.21
CA HIS A 123 19.96 -9.19 7.41
C HIS A 123 20.81 -9.33 8.66
N GLU A 124 21.43 -10.50 8.86
CA GLU A 124 22.31 -10.75 10.00
C GLU A 124 23.57 -9.87 9.93
N SER A 125 24.13 -9.67 8.74
CA SER A 125 25.29 -8.79 8.53
C SER A 125 24.96 -7.33 8.84
N VAL A 126 23.80 -6.82 8.37
CA VAL A 126 23.34 -5.46 8.68
C VAL A 126 23.03 -5.32 10.17
N ARG A 127 22.45 -6.34 10.81
CA ARG A 127 22.21 -6.34 12.26
C ARG A 127 23.51 -6.21 13.05
N GLN A 128 24.52 -7.02 12.72
CA GLN A 128 25.86 -6.95 13.34
C GLN A 128 26.56 -5.62 13.05
N ALA A 129 26.48 -5.11 11.82
CA ALA A 129 26.97 -3.79 11.48
C ALA A 129 26.29 -2.70 12.32
N GLY A 130 24.97 -2.79 12.52
CA GLY A 130 24.22 -1.91 13.41
C GLY A 130 24.70 -1.96 14.86
N GLU A 131 24.99 -3.14 15.41
CA GLU A 131 25.57 -3.28 16.75
C GLU A 131 26.97 -2.67 16.85
N LEU A 132 27.82 -2.88 15.84
CA LEU A 132 29.15 -2.28 15.78
C LEU A 132 29.09 -0.75 15.68
N VAL A 133 28.21 -0.21 14.84
CA VAL A 133 28.00 1.24 14.71
C VAL A 133 27.49 1.81 16.03
N ARG A 134 26.51 1.18 16.69
CA ARG A 134 26.05 1.59 18.03
C ARG A 134 27.18 1.58 19.06
N ALA A 135 28.05 0.57 19.04
CA ALA A 135 29.20 0.53 19.92
C ALA A 135 30.21 1.65 19.62
N TYR A 136 30.45 1.94 18.34
CA TYR A 136 31.36 3.00 17.88
C TYR A 136 30.88 4.39 18.29
N VAL A 137 29.59 4.66 18.13
CA VAL A 137 28.96 5.96 18.47
C VAL A 137 28.62 6.11 19.94
N ASN A 138 28.95 5.14 20.81
CA ASN A 138 28.84 5.37 22.26
C ASN A 138 29.95 6.30 22.78
N ASP A 139 31.01 6.50 22.00
CA ASP A 139 32.09 7.44 22.31
C ASP A 139 31.72 8.87 21.82
N PRO A 140 31.67 9.88 22.71
CA PRO A 140 31.40 11.27 22.35
C PRO A 140 32.31 11.83 21.25
N GLU A 141 33.58 11.43 21.18
CA GLU A 141 34.49 11.89 20.13
C GLU A 141 34.04 11.40 18.74
N GLN A 142 33.56 10.15 18.67
CA GLN A 142 33.08 9.55 17.43
C GLN A 142 31.72 10.10 17.00
N GLN A 143 30.85 10.42 17.96
CA GLN A 143 29.60 11.14 17.69
C GLN A 143 29.89 12.51 17.07
N SER A 144 30.80 13.29 17.68
CA SER A 144 31.23 14.59 17.15
C SER A 144 31.80 14.47 15.75
N ALA A 145 32.70 13.52 15.50
CA ALA A 145 33.30 13.31 14.18
C ALA A 145 32.25 12.95 13.10
N THR A 146 31.15 12.30 13.47
CA THR A 146 30.05 12.00 12.55
C THR A 146 29.25 13.26 12.20
N VAL A 147 29.01 14.12 13.19
CA VAL A 147 28.40 15.44 12.97
C VAL A 147 29.28 16.28 12.06
N ASP A 148 30.57 16.37 12.34
CA ASP A 148 31.52 17.19 11.57
C ASP A 148 31.58 16.74 10.10
N ARG A 149 31.63 15.43 9.85
CA ARG A 149 31.57 14.88 8.49
C ARG A 149 30.28 15.25 7.76
N PHE A 150 29.15 15.21 8.45
CA PHE A 150 27.89 15.62 7.83
C PHE A 150 27.82 17.12 7.57
N LEU A 151 28.40 17.95 8.44
CA LEU A 151 28.54 19.39 8.19
C LEU A 151 29.43 19.66 6.97
N ASP A 152 30.48 18.86 6.75
CA ASP A 152 31.29 18.92 5.52
C ASP A 152 30.45 18.55 4.28
N GLU A 153 29.73 17.44 4.33
CA GLU A 153 28.83 17.00 3.24
C GLU A 153 27.75 18.06 2.92
N LEU A 154 27.21 18.70 3.96
CA LEU A 154 26.21 19.75 3.83
C LEU A 154 26.79 21.02 3.19
N ASP A 155 28.03 21.38 3.53
CA ASP A 155 28.72 22.53 2.95
C ASP A 155 28.96 22.37 1.44
N ASP A 156 29.24 21.13 1.00
CA ASP A 156 29.41 20.77 -0.41
C ASP A 156 28.10 20.87 -1.23
N MET A 157 26.92 20.87 -0.58
CA MET A 157 25.62 20.97 -1.24
C MET A 157 25.23 22.41 -1.62
N ALA A 158 25.97 23.44 -1.18
CA ALA A 158 25.62 24.83 -1.44
C ALA A 158 25.99 25.28 -2.87
N PRO A 159 25.15 26.10 -3.56
CA PRO A 159 23.85 26.63 -3.12
C PRO A 159 22.67 25.75 -3.60
N ALA A 160 21.71 25.49 -2.71
CA ALA A 160 20.39 24.97 -3.09
C ALA A 160 19.42 26.14 -3.18
N SER A 161 18.77 26.35 -4.32
CA SER A 161 17.75 27.40 -4.47
C SER A 161 16.44 26.94 -3.83
N ALA A 162 16.35 26.99 -2.51
CA ALA A 162 15.08 26.84 -1.80
C ALA A 162 14.47 28.23 -1.59
N GLU A 163 13.37 28.52 -2.29
CA GLU A 163 12.51 29.67 -1.97
C GLU A 163 11.82 29.35 -0.64
N VAL A 164 12.29 29.97 0.45
CA VAL A 164 11.62 29.87 1.74
C VAL A 164 10.47 30.89 1.77
N ASP A 165 9.27 30.43 1.45
CA ASP A 165 8.07 31.24 1.54
C ASP A 165 7.65 31.46 3.00
N TYR A 166 7.13 32.65 3.29
CA TYR A 166 6.55 32.95 4.60
C TYR A 166 5.40 31.96 4.92
N PRO A 167 5.33 31.35 6.11
CA PRO A 167 4.41 30.23 6.39
C PRO A 167 2.94 30.50 6.05
N LEU A 168 2.47 31.73 6.26
CA LEU A 168 1.09 32.11 5.95
C LEU A 168 0.82 32.18 4.43
N LEU A 169 1.81 32.63 3.64
CA LEU A 169 1.67 32.77 2.20
C LEU A 169 1.51 31.41 1.51
N ALA A 170 2.14 30.36 2.02
CA ALA A 170 2.02 28.99 1.50
C ALA A 170 0.56 28.47 1.51
N LYS A 171 -0.26 28.90 2.48
CA LYS A 171 -1.68 28.51 2.58
C LYS A 171 -2.61 29.32 1.67
N MET A 172 -2.13 30.43 1.10
CA MET A 172 -2.96 31.42 0.41
C MET A 172 -2.85 31.36 -1.12
N ARG A 173 -3.96 31.63 -1.81
CA ARG A 173 -3.97 31.81 -3.28
C ARG A 173 -3.40 33.18 -3.66
N SER A 174 -3.07 33.37 -4.95
CA SER A 174 -2.37 34.55 -5.46
C SER A 174 -2.97 35.90 -5.03
N ALA A 175 -4.29 36.09 -5.13
CA ALA A 175 -4.94 37.33 -4.73
C ALA A 175 -4.81 37.61 -3.22
N SER A 176 -4.96 36.57 -2.39
CA SER A 176 -4.79 36.68 -0.93
C SER A 176 -3.34 36.94 -0.53
N ARG A 177 -2.37 36.34 -1.24
CA ARG A 177 -0.94 36.61 -1.03
C ARG A 177 -0.60 38.08 -1.30
N GLN A 178 -1.11 38.63 -2.40
CA GLN A 178 -0.93 40.04 -2.74
C GLN A 178 -1.62 40.95 -1.71
N ALA A 179 -2.87 40.64 -1.33
CA ALA A 179 -3.62 41.36 -0.33
C ALA A 179 -2.91 41.40 1.03
N LEU A 180 -2.36 40.26 1.46
CA LEU A 180 -1.60 40.16 2.71
C LEU A 180 -0.31 40.99 2.65
N GLY A 181 0.40 40.98 1.52
CA GLY A 181 1.58 41.83 1.30
C GLY A 181 1.25 43.32 1.45
N ASN A 182 0.24 43.80 0.71
CA ASN A 182 -0.22 45.19 0.78
C ASN A 182 -0.64 45.60 2.21
N LEU A 183 -1.36 44.71 2.90
CA LEU A 183 -1.82 44.95 4.26
C LEU A 183 -0.63 45.03 5.24
N THR A 184 0.36 44.16 5.07
CA THR A 184 1.57 44.13 5.91
C THR A 184 2.39 45.41 5.70
N ASP A 185 2.56 45.87 4.46
CA ASP A 185 3.22 47.14 4.16
C ASP A 185 2.50 48.35 4.78
N ARG A 186 1.16 48.34 4.74
CA ARG A 186 0.35 49.37 5.37
C ARG A 186 0.46 49.33 6.89
N PHE A 187 0.42 48.14 7.50
CA PHE A 187 0.64 47.97 8.92
C PHE A 187 2.03 48.48 9.34
N ASN A 188 3.09 48.12 8.62
CA ASN A 188 4.46 48.58 8.90
C ASN A 188 4.59 50.11 8.83
N THR A 189 3.81 50.76 7.98
CA THR A 189 3.73 52.23 7.93
C THR A 189 3.06 52.79 9.18
N ILE A 190 1.92 52.23 9.58
CA ILE A 190 1.17 52.65 10.78
C ILE A 190 1.99 52.41 12.05
N ALA A 191 2.65 51.24 12.14
CA ALA A 191 3.39 50.82 13.32
C ALA A 191 4.54 51.79 13.68
N LYS A 192 5.19 52.42 12.69
CA LYS A 192 6.28 53.38 12.91
C LYS A 192 5.88 54.58 13.78
N ASP A 193 4.62 54.99 13.70
CA ASP A 193 4.10 56.17 14.41
C ASP A 193 3.45 55.82 15.77
N LEU A 194 3.34 54.53 16.09
CA LEU A 194 2.76 54.05 17.34
C LEU A 194 3.84 53.75 18.38
N ASP A 195 3.53 53.92 19.66
CA ASP A 195 4.36 53.41 20.76
C ASP A 195 4.00 51.96 21.11
N GLY A 196 4.76 51.34 22.03
CA GLY A 196 4.54 49.95 22.41
C GLY A 196 3.16 49.69 23.02
N GLN A 197 2.65 50.63 23.83
CA GLN A 197 1.33 50.49 24.44
C GLN A 197 0.20 50.59 23.41
N ALA A 198 0.34 51.48 22.41
CA ALA A 198 -0.59 51.59 21.31
C ALA A 198 -0.57 50.36 20.41
N LEU A 199 0.59 49.74 20.16
CA LEU A 199 0.70 48.49 19.41
C LEU A 199 0.03 47.31 20.12
N GLU A 200 0.18 47.21 21.44
CA GLU A 200 -0.53 46.19 22.22
C GLU A 200 -2.04 46.37 22.19
N LYS A 201 -2.49 47.63 22.31
CA LYS A 201 -3.90 47.97 22.19
C LYS A 201 -4.43 47.62 20.79
N LEU A 202 -3.70 47.98 19.74
CA LEU A 202 -4.00 47.63 18.35
C LEU A 202 -4.14 46.11 18.19
N SER A 203 -3.17 45.33 18.68
CA SER A 203 -3.21 43.88 18.65
C SER A 203 -4.47 43.31 19.33
N ALA A 204 -4.79 43.77 20.55
CA ALA A 204 -5.96 43.31 21.30
C ALA A 204 -7.28 43.67 20.61
N GLU A 205 -7.38 44.87 20.01
CA GLU A 205 -8.56 45.29 19.25
C GLU A 205 -8.72 44.47 17.96
N LEU A 206 -7.64 44.21 17.23
CA LEU A 206 -7.66 43.36 16.02
C LEU A 206 -8.10 41.93 16.34
N VAL A 207 -7.67 41.36 17.48
CA VAL A 207 -8.13 40.04 17.95
C VAL A 207 -9.62 40.04 18.25
N SER A 208 -10.13 41.08 18.92
CA SER A 208 -11.55 41.24 19.18
C SER A 208 -12.38 41.32 17.90
N VAL A 209 -11.88 42.06 16.90
CA VAL A 209 -12.52 42.19 15.59
C VAL A 209 -12.46 40.88 14.81
N ALA A 210 -11.32 40.17 14.79
CA ALA A 210 -11.19 38.85 14.17
C ALA A 210 -12.17 37.85 14.78
N GLY A 211 -12.28 37.82 16.11
CA GLY A 211 -13.24 36.97 16.82
C GLY A 211 -14.70 37.32 16.51
N MET A 212 -15.03 38.61 16.34
CA MET A 212 -16.35 39.05 15.89
C MET A 212 -16.62 38.61 14.43
N LEU A 213 -15.67 38.80 13.52
CA LEU A 213 -15.80 38.40 12.11
C LEU A 213 -15.95 36.88 11.96
N HIS A 214 -15.27 36.11 12.81
CA HIS A 214 -15.43 34.66 12.83
C HIS A 214 -16.85 34.24 13.24
N ARG A 215 -17.44 34.88 14.26
CA ARG A 215 -18.82 34.61 14.70
C ARG A 215 -19.86 35.08 13.68
N GLU A 216 -19.67 36.26 13.11
CA GLU A 216 -20.62 36.90 12.20
C GLU A 216 -20.29 36.59 10.73
N ILE A 217 -20.45 35.31 10.34
CA ILE A 217 -20.08 34.80 9.00
C ILE A 217 -20.69 35.62 7.86
N VAL A 218 -21.93 36.11 8.05
CA VAL A 218 -22.63 36.94 7.05
C VAL A 218 -21.89 38.25 6.80
N VAL A 219 -21.45 38.91 7.87
CA VAL A 219 -20.68 40.17 7.78
C VAL A 219 -19.37 39.93 7.04
N THR A 220 -18.63 38.90 7.43
CA THR A 220 -17.35 38.54 6.80
C THR A 220 -17.50 38.25 5.31
N ARG A 221 -18.58 37.54 4.93
CA ARG A 221 -18.90 37.30 3.52
C ARG A 221 -19.14 38.59 2.74
N TYR A 222 -19.82 39.59 3.32
CA TYR A 222 -20.00 40.89 2.68
C TYR A 222 -18.69 41.69 2.56
N LEU A 223 -17.83 41.62 3.58
CA LEU A 223 -16.52 42.31 3.59
C LEU A 223 -15.49 41.68 2.64
N THR A 224 -15.72 40.45 2.19
CA THR A 224 -14.81 39.73 1.28
C THR A 224 -15.35 39.63 -0.15
N VAL A 225 -16.52 40.22 -0.45
CA VAL A 225 -17.04 40.25 -1.83
C VAL A 225 -16.04 40.94 -2.76
N PRO A 226 -15.58 40.26 -3.82
CA PRO A 226 -14.68 40.87 -4.80
C PRO A 226 -15.41 41.99 -5.55
N ALA A 227 -14.93 43.22 -5.40
CA ALA A 227 -15.44 44.40 -6.09
C ALA A 227 -14.29 45.32 -6.52
N GLU A 228 -14.50 46.12 -7.57
CA GLU A 228 -13.56 47.20 -7.93
C GLU A 228 -13.63 48.35 -6.93
N ASP A 229 -14.84 48.72 -6.50
CA ASP A 229 -15.05 49.72 -5.47
C ASP A 229 -15.19 49.06 -4.09
N ALA A 230 -14.25 49.35 -3.19
CA ALA A 230 -14.28 48.88 -1.81
C ALA A 230 -15.03 49.82 -0.85
N ALA A 231 -15.47 51.01 -1.28
CA ALA A 231 -16.09 52.00 -0.41
C ALA A 231 -17.28 51.47 0.40
N PRO A 232 -18.21 50.65 -0.15
CA PRO A 232 -19.29 50.08 0.64
C PRO A 232 -18.80 49.14 1.76
N ARG A 233 -17.73 48.37 1.52
CA ARG A 233 -17.13 47.46 2.50
C ARG A 233 -16.43 48.24 3.61
N ILE A 234 -15.73 49.31 3.25
CA ILE A 234 -15.09 50.25 4.18
C ILE A 234 -16.14 50.90 5.09
N GLN A 235 -17.22 51.45 4.53
CA GLN A 235 -18.29 52.06 5.31
C GLN A 235 -18.98 51.07 6.25
N LEU A 236 -19.12 49.81 5.82
CA LEU A 236 -19.67 48.75 6.67
C LEU A 236 -18.78 48.49 7.88
N ILE A 237 -17.48 48.26 7.69
CA ILE A 237 -16.58 47.97 8.81
C ILE A 237 -16.47 49.18 9.75
N GLU A 238 -16.37 50.40 9.21
CA GLU A 238 -16.36 51.65 9.99
C GLU A 238 -17.57 51.75 10.91
N ARG A 239 -18.77 51.49 10.40
CA ARG A 239 -20.01 51.54 11.20
C ARG A 239 -20.05 50.47 12.28
N LEU A 240 -19.52 49.28 12.02
CA LEU A 240 -19.53 48.16 12.97
C LEU A 240 -18.61 48.38 14.18
N VAL A 241 -17.44 48.99 13.93
CA VAL A 241 -16.39 49.20 14.93
C VAL A 241 -16.35 50.64 15.47
N SER A 242 -17.19 51.53 14.96
CA SER A 242 -17.27 52.94 15.39
C SER A 242 -17.39 53.06 16.91
N GLY A 243 -16.48 53.85 17.51
CA GLY A 243 -16.41 54.09 18.94
C GLY A 243 -15.95 52.90 19.80
N LYS A 244 -15.59 51.76 19.18
CA LYS A 244 -15.13 50.55 19.87
C LYS A 244 -13.63 50.28 19.72
N VAL A 245 -13.01 50.82 18.67
CA VAL A 245 -11.58 50.64 18.35
C VAL A 245 -10.90 51.99 18.16
N GLY A 246 -9.58 52.03 18.33
CA GLY A 246 -8.77 53.22 18.04
C GLY A 246 -8.56 53.48 16.55
N ASP A 247 -8.06 54.67 16.22
CA ASP A 247 -7.86 55.13 14.84
C ASP A 247 -6.89 54.23 14.05
N ALA A 248 -5.79 53.80 14.69
CA ALA A 248 -4.83 52.88 14.07
C ALA A 248 -5.46 51.53 13.68
N THR A 249 -6.29 50.97 14.56
CA THR A 249 -7.03 49.73 14.28
C THR A 249 -7.99 49.94 13.12
N LEU A 250 -8.71 51.06 13.12
CA LEU A 250 -9.62 51.39 12.03
C LEU A 250 -8.89 51.50 10.68
N ASP A 251 -7.71 52.10 10.66
CA ASP A 251 -6.91 52.25 9.45
C ASP A 251 -6.38 50.91 8.91
N VAL A 252 -5.95 50.01 9.79
CA VAL A 252 -5.61 48.62 9.41
C VAL A 252 -6.83 47.91 8.84
N LEU A 253 -7.99 48.03 9.48
CA LEU A 253 -9.23 47.39 9.02
C LEU A 253 -9.70 47.94 7.68
N ARG A 254 -9.62 49.27 7.47
CA ARG A 254 -9.90 49.92 6.18
C ARG A 254 -9.03 49.34 5.07
N ALA A 255 -7.73 49.20 5.34
CA ALA A 255 -6.81 48.59 4.39
C ALA A 255 -7.19 47.12 4.12
N ALA A 256 -7.40 46.32 5.16
CA ALA A 256 -7.73 44.91 5.03
C ALA A 256 -9.02 44.66 4.22
N VAL A 257 -10.09 45.44 4.44
CA VAL A 257 -11.34 45.29 3.69
C VAL A 257 -11.28 45.93 2.29
N SER A 258 -10.29 46.77 2.01
CA SER A 258 -10.07 47.34 0.67
C SER A 258 -9.47 46.32 -0.30
N GLU A 259 -8.75 45.34 0.23
CA GLU A 259 -8.08 44.30 -0.54
C GLU A 259 -9.04 43.23 -1.10
N ARG A 260 -8.49 42.38 -1.98
CA ARG A 260 -9.19 41.26 -2.62
C ARG A 260 -8.73 39.93 -2.02
N TRP A 261 -9.64 39.24 -1.34
CA TRP A 261 -9.38 37.96 -0.71
C TRP A 261 -9.95 36.81 -1.53
N SER A 262 -9.20 35.70 -1.61
CA SER A 262 -9.59 34.50 -2.36
C SER A 262 -10.57 33.62 -1.57
N ALA A 263 -10.53 33.68 -0.25
CA ALA A 263 -11.49 33.05 0.65
C ALA A 263 -11.89 34.02 1.78
N ASN A 264 -13.09 33.81 2.34
CA ASN A 264 -13.60 34.64 3.43
C ASN A 264 -12.75 34.53 4.70
N SER A 265 -12.16 33.35 4.94
CA SER A 265 -11.24 33.09 6.06
C SER A 265 -9.95 33.89 5.94
N ASP A 266 -9.45 34.12 4.72
CA ASP A 266 -8.15 34.78 4.49
C ASP A 266 -8.13 36.21 5.06
N LEU A 267 -9.27 36.91 5.05
CA LEU A 267 -9.38 38.23 5.70
C LEU A 267 -9.15 38.14 7.22
N ILE A 268 -9.73 37.12 7.86
CA ILE A 268 -9.58 36.91 9.31
C ILE A 268 -8.14 36.49 9.59
N ASP A 269 -7.56 35.60 8.78
CA ASP A 269 -6.16 35.17 8.89
C ASP A 269 -5.20 36.34 8.76
N ALA A 270 -5.46 37.26 7.85
CA ALA A 270 -4.66 38.46 7.66
C ALA A 270 -4.77 39.44 8.84
N ILE A 271 -5.96 39.65 9.40
CA ILE A 271 -6.16 40.47 10.60
C ILE A 271 -5.43 39.85 11.81
N GLU A 272 -5.53 38.53 11.97
CA GLU A 272 -4.81 37.81 13.01
C GLU A 272 -3.29 37.91 12.84
N HIS A 273 -2.82 37.76 11.61
CA HIS A 273 -1.41 37.91 11.29
C HIS A 273 -0.91 39.30 11.65
N VAL A 274 -1.60 40.37 11.24
CA VAL A 274 -1.23 41.75 11.59
C VAL A 274 -1.27 41.97 13.11
N SER A 275 -2.24 41.37 13.82
CA SER A 275 -2.26 41.43 15.28
C SER A 275 -1.04 40.79 15.93
N ARG A 276 -0.63 39.60 15.44
CA ARG A 276 0.61 38.92 15.89
C ARG A 276 1.84 39.77 15.57
N GLN A 277 1.90 40.37 14.37
CA GLN A 277 2.96 41.30 13.99
C GLN A 277 3.01 42.54 14.89
N ALA A 278 1.87 43.07 15.34
CA ALA A 278 1.87 44.18 16.29
C ALA A 278 2.54 43.82 17.64
N LEU A 279 2.32 42.61 18.16
CA LEU A 279 2.99 42.16 19.38
C LEU A 279 4.46 41.81 19.19
N LEU A 280 4.81 41.19 18.06
CA LEU A 280 6.21 40.90 17.74
C LEU A 280 7.02 42.19 17.53
N GLU A 281 6.41 43.25 17.00
CA GLU A 281 7.01 44.59 16.91
C GLU A 281 7.31 45.18 18.28
N VAL A 282 6.45 44.95 19.27
CA VAL A 282 6.71 45.37 20.66
C VAL A 282 7.90 44.59 21.23
N ALA A 283 7.96 43.27 21.04
CA ALA A 283 9.09 42.47 21.49
C ALA A 283 10.42 42.91 20.83
N GLU A 284 10.37 43.31 19.55
CA GLU A 284 11.52 43.82 18.80
C GLU A 284 12.02 45.15 19.37
N ARG A 285 11.12 46.09 19.65
CA ARG A 285 11.48 47.37 20.27
C ARG A 285 11.97 47.24 21.70
N GLU A 286 11.53 46.21 22.42
CA GLU A 286 11.98 45.89 23.77
C GLU A 286 13.27 45.05 23.80
N ASP A 287 13.83 44.66 22.65
CA ASP A 287 15.00 43.78 22.51
C ASP A 287 14.80 42.41 23.22
N ARG A 288 13.60 41.83 23.04
CA ARG A 288 13.18 40.56 23.66
C ARG A 288 12.67 39.52 22.67
N VAL A 289 12.98 39.68 21.38
CA VAL A 289 12.50 38.77 20.33
C VAL A 289 13.01 37.36 20.58
N ASP A 290 14.30 37.19 20.83
CA ASP A 290 14.93 35.90 21.11
C ASP A 290 14.25 35.18 22.29
N GLU A 291 13.94 35.91 23.36
CA GLU A 291 13.24 35.36 24.52
C GLU A 291 11.83 34.89 24.15
N VAL A 292 11.11 35.66 23.31
CA VAL A 292 9.76 35.31 22.86
C VAL A 292 9.79 34.08 21.94
N GLU A 293 10.71 34.04 20.98
CA GLU A 293 10.90 32.90 20.07
C GLU A 293 11.21 31.62 20.84
N ASP A 294 12.21 31.66 21.74
CA ASP A 294 12.57 30.53 22.59
C ASP A 294 11.39 30.02 23.43
N GLN A 295 10.59 30.93 23.99
CA GLN A 295 9.42 30.56 24.78
C GLN A 295 8.29 29.95 23.94
N LEU A 296 8.05 30.47 22.72
CA LEU A 296 7.05 29.91 21.80
C LEU A 296 7.44 28.50 21.35
N PHE A 297 8.71 28.28 20.97
CA PHE A 297 9.24 26.96 20.62
C PHE A 297 9.23 26.00 21.80
N ARG A 298 9.59 26.47 22.99
CA ARG A 298 9.53 25.63 24.19
C ARG A 298 8.09 25.20 24.47
N PHE A 299 7.12 26.10 24.26
CA PHE A 299 5.71 25.78 24.49
C PHE A 299 5.16 24.81 23.45
N SER A 300 5.50 24.96 22.16
CA SER A 300 5.10 23.98 21.14
C SER A 300 5.59 22.57 21.50
N ARG A 301 6.87 22.43 21.88
CA ARG A 301 7.42 21.14 22.34
C ARG A 301 6.71 20.55 23.57
N ILE A 302 6.25 21.40 24.49
CA ILE A 302 5.47 20.95 25.64
C ILE A 302 4.13 20.37 25.18
N LEU A 303 3.49 20.97 24.18
CA LEU A 303 2.22 20.46 23.64
C LEU A 303 2.40 19.14 22.89
N ASP A 304 3.45 19.02 22.05
CA ASP A 304 3.78 17.78 21.35
C ASP A 304 4.00 16.63 22.35
N ALA A 305 4.69 16.91 23.46
CA ALA A 305 4.95 15.94 24.52
C ALA A 305 3.72 15.68 25.43
N GLN A 306 2.68 16.52 25.37
CA GLN A 306 1.49 16.44 26.22
C GLN A 306 0.20 16.46 25.39
N PRO A 307 -0.15 15.35 24.70
CA PRO A 307 -1.32 15.30 23.80
C PRO A 307 -2.64 15.64 24.50
N ARG A 308 -2.77 15.33 25.79
CA ARG A 308 -3.95 15.67 26.59
C ARG A 308 -4.10 17.18 26.78
N LEU A 309 -3.01 17.91 26.97
CA LEU A 309 -3.05 19.36 27.08
C LEU A 309 -3.40 19.99 25.73
N ALA A 310 -2.78 19.51 24.64
CA ALA A 310 -3.10 19.95 23.28
C ALA A 310 -4.59 19.76 22.95
N LEU A 311 -5.17 18.60 23.31
CA LEU A 311 -6.59 18.32 23.10
C LEU A 311 -7.50 19.27 23.90
N LEU A 312 -7.18 19.54 25.18
CA LEU A 312 -7.96 20.46 26.01
C LEU A 312 -7.89 21.92 25.53
N LEU A 313 -6.74 22.35 25.02
CA LEU A 313 -6.58 23.68 24.42
C LEU A 313 -7.27 23.77 23.05
N GLY A 314 -7.30 22.68 22.29
CA GLY A 314 -7.97 22.58 20.99
C GLY A 314 -9.49 22.42 21.06
N ASP A 315 -10.05 22.05 22.22
CA ASP A 315 -11.47 21.73 22.37
C ASP A 315 -12.37 22.97 22.17
N TYR A 316 -12.91 23.14 20.97
CA TYR A 316 -13.80 24.24 20.61
C TYR A 316 -15.21 24.11 21.21
N GLY A 317 -15.53 22.97 21.85
CA GLY A 317 -16.75 22.81 22.64
C GLY A 317 -16.69 23.54 23.98
N LEU A 318 -15.49 23.87 24.47
CA LEU A 318 -15.28 24.63 25.70
C LEU A 318 -15.17 26.14 25.42
N PRO A 319 -15.67 27.00 26.33
CA PRO A 319 -15.49 28.44 26.21
C PRO A 319 -14.01 28.83 26.14
N ALA A 320 -13.67 29.77 25.25
CA ALA A 320 -12.30 30.24 25.06
C ALA A 320 -11.66 30.74 26.36
N GLU A 321 -12.42 31.42 27.22
CA GLU A 321 -11.96 31.90 28.53
C GLU A 321 -11.42 30.77 29.42
N GLY A 322 -12.07 29.60 29.42
CA GLY A 322 -11.62 28.43 30.17
C GLY A 322 -10.30 27.88 29.64
N ARG A 323 -10.14 27.85 28.32
CA ARG A 323 -8.92 27.38 27.64
C ARG A 323 -7.75 28.33 27.87
N ILE A 324 -7.99 29.64 27.80
CA ILE A 324 -7.00 30.68 28.13
C ILE A 324 -6.63 30.60 29.62
N GLY A 325 -7.59 30.32 30.49
CA GLY A 325 -7.35 30.07 31.92
C GLY A 325 -6.44 28.86 32.15
N LEU A 326 -6.68 27.75 31.44
CA LEU A 326 -5.83 26.56 31.48
C LEU A 326 -4.41 26.89 30.99
N LEU A 327 -4.28 27.55 29.84
CA LEU A 327 -3.01 28.02 29.29
C LEU A 327 -2.22 28.83 30.33
N ARG A 328 -2.87 29.83 30.94
CA ARG A 328 -2.25 30.68 31.96
C ARG A 328 -1.80 29.90 33.19
N ASN A 329 -2.54 28.87 33.59
CA ASN A 329 -2.16 28.02 34.72
C ASN A 329 -0.93 27.17 34.41
N VAL A 330 -0.84 26.63 33.18
CA VAL A 330 0.34 25.89 32.72
C VAL A 330 1.57 26.79 32.62
N LEU A 331 1.42 27.99 32.08
CA LEU A 331 2.52 28.96 31.97
C LEU A 331 3.01 29.46 33.34
N LYS A 332 2.13 29.51 34.35
CA LYS A 332 2.50 29.83 35.74
C LYS A 332 3.19 28.69 36.47
N SER A 333 2.83 27.44 36.19
CA SER A 333 3.44 26.27 36.84
C SER A 333 4.80 25.93 36.24
N ALA A 334 5.02 26.25 34.96
CA ALA A 334 6.34 26.26 34.35
C ALA A 334 7.21 27.32 35.06
N SER A 335 8.29 26.91 35.71
CA SER A 335 9.10 27.66 36.68
C SER A 335 9.87 28.87 36.11
N GLY A 336 9.52 29.35 34.91
CA GLY A 336 10.18 30.45 34.21
C GLY A 336 9.37 31.75 34.27
N ARG A 337 10.07 32.88 34.17
CA ARG A 337 9.44 34.19 33.93
C ARG A 337 8.88 34.19 32.51
N SER A 338 7.63 33.74 32.33
CA SER A 338 6.98 33.82 31.02
C SER A 338 6.84 35.29 30.60
N ASN A 339 7.37 35.63 29.43
CA ASN A 339 7.32 36.99 28.91
C ASN A 339 5.85 37.37 28.64
N ARG A 340 5.51 38.62 28.94
CA ARG A 340 4.16 39.17 28.75
C ARG A 340 3.69 39.07 27.30
N ILE A 341 4.59 39.29 26.33
CA ILE A 341 4.29 39.19 24.91
C ILE A 341 4.01 37.74 24.50
N THR A 342 4.83 36.78 24.94
CA THR A 342 4.59 35.34 24.73
C THR A 342 3.22 34.93 25.27
N ASN A 343 2.89 35.32 26.51
CA ASN A 343 1.59 35.03 27.11
C ASN A 343 0.43 35.59 26.27
N ALA A 344 0.58 36.81 25.74
CA ALA A 344 -0.43 37.45 24.90
C ALA A 344 -0.58 36.71 23.55
N LEU A 345 0.52 36.40 22.86
CA LEU A 345 0.51 35.68 21.58
C LEU A 345 -0.12 34.27 21.71
N LEU A 346 0.26 33.53 22.75
CA LEU A 346 -0.32 32.21 23.04
C LEU A 346 -1.82 32.32 23.36
N ALA A 347 -2.22 33.30 24.17
CA ALA A 347 -3.63 33.49 24.53
C ALA A 347 -4.49 33.88 23.32
N GLN A 348 -4.00 34.81 22.49
CA GLN A 348 -4.67 35.23 21.26
C GLN A 348 -4.83 34.07 20.28
N THR A 349 -3.80 33.24 20.15
CA THR A 349 -3.84 32.07 19.26
C THR A 349 -4.86 31.05 19.75
N VAL A 350 -4.91 30.75 21.06
CA VAL A 350 -5.93 29.86 21.64
C VAL A 350 -7.35 30.43 21.55
N GLU A 351 -7.50 31.75 21.67
CA GLU A 351 -8.79 32.44 21.47
C GLU A 351 -9.31 32.26 20.05
N LEU A 352 -8.42 32.36 19.06
CA LEU A 352 -8.73 32.36 17.63
C LEU A 352 -8.38 31.05 16.91
N LEU A 353 -8.41 29.91 17.62
CA LEU A 353 -8.12 28.59 17.03
C LEU A 353 -9.06 28.21 15.88
N ARG A 354 -10.32 28.65 15.90
CA ARG A 354 -11.32 28.42 14.82
C ARG A 354 -11.45 26.96 14.35
N GLY A 355 -11.18 26.01 15.23
CA GLY A 355 -11.25 24.58 14.96
C GLY A 355 -9.93 23.94 14.52
N GLU A 356 -8.84 24.70 14.39
CA GLU A 356 -7.51 24.15 14.18
C GLU A 356 -6.98 23.43 15.44
N PRO A 357 -6.19 22.36 15.29
CA PRO A 357 -5.47 21.75 16.40
C PRO A 357 -4.55 22.76 17.08
N ALA A 358 -4.58 22.81 18.42
CA ALA A 358 -3.77 23.77 19.18
C ALA A 358 -2.26 23.58 18.94
N GLU A 359 -1.82 22.33 18.77
CA GLU A 359 -0.43 21.98 18.46
C GLU A 359 0.03 22.65 17.15
N GLU A 360 -0.73 22.47 16.08
CA GLU A 360 -0.42 23.03 14.76
C GLU A 360 -0.44 24.56 14.76
N ALA A 361 -1.45 25.18 15.39
CA ALA A 361 -1.60 26.63 15.44
C ALA A 361 -0.44 27.30 16.21
N LEU A 362 0.04 26.66 17.28
CA LEU A 362 1.12 27.21 18.10
C LEU A 362 2.51 26.93 17.52
N LYS A 363 2.68 25.80 16.82
CA LYS A 363 3.85 25.58 15.96
C LYS A 363 3.93 26.64 14.86
N PHE A 364 2.83 26.90 14.18
CA PHE A 364 2.75 27.95 13.16
C PHE A 364 3.06 29.35 13.72
N LEU A 365 2.63 29.66 14.94
CA LEU A 365 2.97 30.91 15.62
C LEU A 365 4.49 31.05 15.84
N ALA A 366 5.18 29.98 16.26
CA ALA A 366 6.62 29.98 16.45
C ALA A 366 7.37 30.21 15.12
N GLU A 367 6.90 29.60 14.04
CA GLU A 367 7.44 29.81 12.68
C GLU A 367 7.23 31.26 12.21
N VAL A 368 6.05 31.84 12.47
CA VAL A 368 5.71 33.24 12.16
C VAL A 368 6.61 34.23 12.89
N ALA A 369 6.98 33.94 14.14
CA ALA A 369 7.87 34.79 14.93
C ALA A 369 9.28 34.85 14.32
N VAL A 370 9.85 33.71 13.95
CA VAL A 370 11.19 33.64 13.36
C VAL A 370 11.23 34.21 11.93
N ALA A 371 10.23 33.86 11.11
CA ALA A 371 10.14 34.34 9.74
C ALA A 371 10.07 35.87 9.65
N ARG A 372 9.61 36.54 10.70
CA ARG A 372 9.58 38.00 10.79
C ARG A 372 10.99 38.63 10.80
N ARG A 373 11.98 37.99 11.44
CA ARG A 373 13.37 38.47 11.41
C ARG A 373 14.03 38.29 10.04
N GLY A 374 13.29 37.80 9.05
CA GLY A 374 13.84 37.33 7.78
C GLY A 374 14.63 36.04 7.94
N GLU A 375 14.48 35.37 9.09
CA GLU A 375 15.20 34.15 9.40
C GLU A 375 14.34 32.91 9.13
N VAL A 376 15.00 31.80 8.87
CA VAL A 376 14.35 30.50 8.65
C VAL A 376 14.59 29.61 9.84
N VAL A 377 13.55 28.90 10.29
CA VAL A 377 13.68 27.91 11.35
C VAL A 377 14.19 26.60 10.76
N ALA A 378 15.36 26.15 11.24
CA ALA A 378 15.83 24.79 11.01
C ALA A 378 15.62 23.95 12.26
N GLN A 379 14.74 22.95 12.17
CA GLN A 379 14.58 21.95 13.22
C GLN A 379 15.66 20.89 13.04
N VAL A 380 16.55 20.78 14.01
CA VAL A 380 17.72 19.89 13.94
C VAL A 380 17.60 18.84 15.01
N ARG A 381 17.60 17.57 14.61
CA ARG A 381 17.66 16.43 15.53
C ARG A 381 19.06 15.83 15.52
N ALA A 382 19.62 15.63 16.70
CA ALA A 382 20.96 15.09 16.90
C ALA A 382 20.96 14.07 18.05
N ALA A 383 21.90 13.12 18.02
CA ALA A 383 22.01 12.11 19.09
C ALA A 383 22.50 12.69 20.44
N ALA A 384 23.19 13.84 20.40
CA ALA A 384 23.75 14.52 21.56
C ALA A 384 23.73 16.05 21.36
N GLU A 385 24.07 16.80 22.41
CA GLU A 385 24.25 18.25 22.28
C GLU A 385 25.39 18.60 21.32
N LEU A 386 25.18 19.64 20.53
CA LEU A 386 26.20 20.19 19.64
C LEU A 386 27.11 21.13 20.41
N SER A 387 28.41 21.10 20.09
CA SER A 387 29.34 22.13 20.55
C SER A 387 28.98 23.50 19.95
N ASP A 388 29.38 24.59 20.62
CA ASP A 388 29.14 25.95 20.12
C ASP A 388 29.74 26.14 18.72
N ALA A 389 30.92 25.57 18.46
CA ALA A 389 31.56 25.61 17.15
C ALA A 389 30.73 24.90 16.06
N GLN A 390 30.16 23.72 16.36
CA GLN A 390 29.28 23.00 15.44
C GLN A 390 27.97 23.75 15.20
N ARG A 391 27.38 24.35 16.25
CA ARG A 391 26.16 25.15 16.11
C ARG A 391 26.40 26.35 15.20
N THR A 392 27.47 27.11 15.41
CA THR A 392 27.84 28.25 14.56
C THR A 392 28.05 27.80 13.13
N ARG A 393 28.82 26.73 12.91
CA ARG A 393 29.10 26.19 11.57
C ARG A 393 27.81 25.75 10.86
N LEU A 394 26.93 25.05 11.55
CA LEU A 394 25.65 24.60 11.01
C LEU A 394 24.76 25.78 10.59
N THR A 395 24.67 26.82 11.43
CA THR A 395 23.94 28.04 11.10
C THR A 395 24.52 28.73 9.86
N GLU A 396 25.85 28.86 9.75
CA GLU A 396 26.50 29.49 8.60
C GLU A 396 26.30 28.70 7.29
N VAL A 397 26.40 27.37 7.36
CA VAL A 397 26.17 26.48 6.21
C VAL A 397 24.72 26.56 5.75
N LEU A 398 23.76 26.42 6.67
CA LEU A 398 22.34 26.52 6.34
C LEU A 398 21.99 27.91 5.79
N ALA A 399 22.55 28.98 6.35
CA ALA A 399 22.32 30.33 5.83
C ALA A 399 22.84 30.51 4.39
N ARG A 400 23.93 29.83 4.04
CA ARG A 400 24.47 29.84 2.67
C ARG A 400 23.64 29.00 1.72
N ILE A 401 23.14 27.84 2.18
CA ILE A 401 22.27 26.97 1.38
C ILE A 401 20.96 27.69 1.08
N TYR A 402 20.27 28.20 2.10
CA TYR A 402 18.93 28.78 1.96
C TYR A 402 18.92 30.25 1.59
N GLY A 403 20.07 30.94 1.60
CA GLY A 403 20.18 32.36 1.25
C GLY A 403 19.54 33.33 2.25
N HIS A 404 19.13 32.84 3.42
CA HIS A 404 18.49 33.59 4.51
C HIS A 404 19.21 33.26 5.81
N PRO A 405 19.28 34.16 6.81
CA PRO A 405 19.78 33.78 8.12
C PRO A 405 18.92 32.66 8.72
N VAL A 406 19.53 31.73 9.44
CA VAL A 406 18.85 30.52 9.95
C VAL A 406 18.97 30.44 11.45
N THR A 407 17.84 30.30 12.14
CA THR A 407 17.81 29.96 13.56
C THR A 407 17.68 28.44 13.71
N VAL A 408 18.66 27.84 14.39
CA VAL A 408 18.76 26.40 14.60
C VAL A 408 18.11 26.03 15.93
N HIS A 409 17.06 25.20 15.89
CA HIS A 409 16.46 24.61 17.07
C HIS A 409 16.90 23.15 17.23
N LEU A 410 17.71 22.87 18.25
CA LEU A 410 18.24 21.54 18.51
C LEU A 410 17.28 20.69 19.37
N GLN A 411 17.00 19.49 18.91
CA GLN A 411 16.32 18.43 19.64
C GLN A 411 17.23 17.21 19.77
N ILE A 412 17.44 16.77 21.01
CA ILE A 412 18.23 15.58 21.29
C ILE A 412 17.34 14.35 21.10
N ASP A 413 17.78 13.42 20.25
CA ASP A 413 17.15 12.14 20.02
C ASP A 413 18.19 11.03 19.90
N THR A 414 18.26 10.20 20.94
CA THR A 414 19.21 9.09 21.05
C THR A 414 18.95 7.96 20.04
N GLU A 415 17.77 7.89 19.41
CA GLU A 415 17.45 6.85 18.42
C GLU A 415 18.21 7.03 17.09
N LEU A 416 18.70 8.25 16.81
CA LEU A 416 19.40 8.57 15.56
C LEU A 416 20.80 7.94 15.45
N LEU A 417 21.35 7.44 16.57
CA LEU A 417 22.68 6.85 16.73
C LEU A 417 23.87 7.80 16.45
N GLY A 418 23.72 8.79 15.57
CA GLY A 418 24.70 9.82 15.25
C GLY A 418 24.38 10.53 13.94
N GLY A 419 25.12 11.60 13.65
CA GLY A 419 24.82 12.51 12.53
C GLY A 419 23.71 13.51 12.88
N LEU A 420 23.12 14.11 11.85
CA LEU A 420 22.11 15.14 11.97
C LEU A 420 20.94 14.86 11.04
N GLN A 421 19.72 15.12 11.51
CA GLN A 421 18.54 15.26 10.67
C GLN A 421 18.10 16.72 10.75
N ILE A 422 18.01 17.39 9.61
CA ILE A 422 17.66 18.81 9.52
C ILE A 422 16.35 18.90 8.73
N ALA A 423 15.34 19.54 9.31
CA ALA A 423 14.10 19.87 8.63
C ALA A 423 13.96 21.40 8.53
N VAL A 424 13.80 21.89 7.30
CA VAL A 424 13.59 23.30 6.97
C VAL A 424 12.38 23.40 6.07
N ALA A 425 11.31 24.04 6.55
CA ALA A 425 10.01 24.07 5.86
C ALA A 425 9.56 22.66 5.41
N ASP A 426 9.45 22.42 4.10
CA ASP A 426 9.03 21.14 3.50
C ASP A 426 10.21 20.23 3.10
N GLU A 427 11.45 20.68 3.34
CA GLU A 427 12.66 19.93 3.00
C GLU A 427 13.26 19.24 4.24
N VAL A 428 13.66 17.99 4.07
CA VAL A 428 14.35 17.21 5.10
C VAL A 428 15.67 16.71 4.54
N ILE A 429 16.77 17.11 5.18
CA ILE A 429 18.11 16.64 4.92
C ILE A 429 18.47 15.66 6.04
N ASP A 430 18.54 14.38 5.70
CA ASP A 430 18.81 13.32 6.68
C ASP A 430 20.21 12.72 6.48
N GLY A 431 21.10 13.01 7.43
CA GLY A 431 22.46 12.48 7.51
C GLY A 431 22.65 11.45 8.61
N THR A 432 21.57 10.90 9.18
CA THR A 432 21.66 10.08 10.40
C THR A 432 22.14 8.67 10.12
N LEU A 433 22.86 8.09 11.09
CA LEU A 433 23.35 6.71 10.98
C LEU A 433 22.20 5.70 11.03
N ALA A 434 21.12 6.01 11.75
CA ALA A 434 19.89 5.21 11.74
C ALA A 434 19.31 5.10 10.32
N SER A 435 19.11 6.23 9.62
CA SER A 435 18.59 6.25 8.25
C SER A 435 19.55 5.55 7.26
N ARG A 436 20.87 5.70 7.42
CA ARG A 436 21.86 4.96 6.61
C ARG A 436 21.79 3.45 6.84
N LEU A 437 21.54 2.99 8.07
CA LEU A 437 21.38 1.57 8.39
C LEU A 437 20.09 0.99 7.79
N ASP A 438 18.99 1.75 7.88
CA ASP A 438 17.72 1.36 7.26
C ASP A 438 17.82 1.32 5.73
N ALA A 439 18.50 2.28 5.11
CA ALA A 439 18.80 2.27 3.69
C ALA A 439 19.65 1.04 3.29
N ALA A 440 20.66 0.68 4.09
CA ALA A 440 21.46 -0.52 3.86
C ALA A 440 20.63 -1.81 3.98
N LYS A 441 19.68 -1.86 4.91
CA LYS A 441 18.74 -2.97 5.06
C LYS A 441 17.79 -3.09 3.88
N ALA A 442 17.30 -1.97 3.36
CA ALA A 442 16.39 -1.92 2.21
C ALA A 442 17.07 -2.29 0.89
N GLN A 443 18.38 -2.08 0.76
CA GLN A 443 19.18 -2.44 -0.42
C GLN A 443 19.61 -3.92 -0.44
N LEU A 444 19.23 -4.73 0.56
CA LEU A 444 19.54 -6.15 0.56
C LEU A 444 18.88 -6.83 -0.64
N PRO A 445 19.62 -7.64 -1.41
CA PRO A 445 19.11 -8.25 -2.63
C PRO A 445 18.02 -9.28 -2.33
N ASP A 446 16.90 -9.18 -3.06
CA ASP A 446 15.78 -10.14 -3.04
C ASP A 446 16.17 -11.59 -3.29
#